data_AF-A0A0D6M1Z0-F1
#
_entry.id   AF-A0A0D6M1Z0-F1
#
_cell.length_a   1.000
_cell.length_b   1.000
_cell.length_c   1.000
_cell.angle_alpha   90.00
_cell.angle_beta   90.00
_cell.angle_gamma   90.00
#
_symmetry.space_group_name_H-M   'P 1'
#
loop_
_entity.id
_entity.type
_entity.pdbx_description
1 polymer ?
#
loop_
_entity_poly.entity_id
_entity_poly.type
_entity_poly.pdbx_seq_one_letter_code
_entity_poly.pdbx_strand_id
1 'polypeptide(L)'
;MAEMLEDASAVDSDRNMDQQSFACSQFEIFTHEYRERKEVPQCNDHGSQNGSCCSSPSSSGDCKKRIVNTSRKLQRAVLALQRMPDSDVIKEMLDKMREISNSLNEHTKQEKAEFSTKTVPLPEFDPTDMKLLLGESEVPPSKTPFEEVEESEHLRKDRLESLLFEAEVMLQEYDHIKNGLKV
;
A
#
# COMPACT_ATOMS: atom_id res chain seq x y z
N MET A 1 20.54 11.32 -62.09
CA MET A 1 20.30 12.72 -61.73
C MET A 1 19.31 12.81 -60.56
N ALA A 2 19.56 12.09 -59.47
CA ALA A 2 18.68 12.04 -58.30
C ALA A 2 19.44 12.11 -56.96
N GLU A 3 20.75 12.42 -56.99
CA GLU A 3 21.61 12.55 -55.79
C GLU A 3 21.97 14.02 -55.54
N MET A 4 21.00 14.92 -55.63
CA MET A 4 21.24 16.36 -55.43
C MET A 4 20.13 17.02 -54.60
N LEU A 5 19.57 16.28 -53.64
CA LEU A 5 18.52 16.78 -52.73
C LEU A 5 18.70 16.36 -51.26
N GLU A 6 19.91 15.97 -50.87
CA GLU A 6 20.29 15.79 -49.47
C GLU A 6 21.35 16.84 -49.07
N ASP A 7 21.09 18.10 -49.36
CA ASP A 7 21.77 19.19 -48.64
C ASP A 7 20.86 19.61 -47.48
N ALA A 8 20.84 18.74 -46.47
CA ALA A 8 20.29 19.03 -45.15
C ALA A 8 21.21 20.04 -44.43
N SER A 9 21.37 21.23 -45.01
CA SER A 9 22.15 22.31 -44.40
C SER A 9 21.21 23.33 -43.77
N ALA A 10 21.47 23.59 -42.49
CA ALA A 10 20.86 24.58 -41.61
C ALA A 10 19.49 24.18 -41.03
N VAL A 11 19.51 23.42 -39.93
CA VAL A 11 18.49 23.62 -38.89
C VAL A 11 18.58 25.10 -38.51
N ASP A 12 17.55 25.85 -38.87
CA ASP A 12 17.45 27.28 -38.61
C ASP A 12 17.70 27.52 -37.12
N SER A 13 18.81 28.18 -36.80
CA SER A 13 19.25 28.40 -35.42
C SER A 13 18.19 29.19 -34.66
N ASP A 14 17.49 30.11 -35.34
CA ASP A 14 16.42 30.89 -34.75
C ASP A 14 15.24 29.98 -34.37
N ARG A 15 14.89 29.02 -35.23
CA ARG A 15 13.84 28.02 -34.93
C ARG A 15 14.18 27.13 -33.74
N ASN A 16 15.44 26.74 -33.58
CA ASN A 16 15.88 25.98 -32.41
C ASN A 16 15.85 26.80 -31.12
N MET A 17 16.26 28.08 -31.18
CA MET A 17 16.17 28.98 -30.03
C MET A 17 14.71 29.26 -29.65
N ASP A 18 13.84 29.49 -30.64
CA ASP A 18 12.42 29.71 -30.42
C ASP A 18 11.76 28.48 -29.79
N GLN A 19 12.13 27.28 -30.23
CA GLN A 19 11.61 26.03 -29.67
C GLN A 19 12.07 25.80 -28.23
N GLN A 20 13.34 26.08 -27.92
CA GLN A 20 13.85 25.98 -26.54
C GLN A 20 13.24 27.04 -25.63
N SER A 21 13.13 28.28 -26.10
CA SER A 21 12.49 29.38 -25.38
C SER A 21 11.02 29.07 -25.07
N PHE A 22 10.28 28.55 -26.06
CA PHE A 22 8.91 28.09 -25.87
C PHE A 22 8.82 26.96 -24.85
N ALA A 23 9.67 25.93 -24.94
CA ALA A 23 9.67 24.81 -24.01
C ALA A 23 9.96 25.25 -22.56
N CYS A 24 10.94 26.14 -22.38
CA CYS A 24 11.25 26.73 -21.08
C CYS A 24 10.06 27.52 -20.52
N SER A 25 9.43 28.37 -21.34
CA SER A 25 8.26 29.15 -20.93
C SER A 25 7.08 28.25 -20.56
N GLN A 26 6.78 27.20 -21.33
CA GLN A 26 5.73 26.24 -21.00
C GLN A 26 6.02 25.48 -19.70
N PHE A 27 7.28 25.12 -19.45
CA PHE A 27 7.67 24.45 -18.21
C PHE A 27 7.58 25.38 -17.00
N GLU A 28 7.97 26.65 -17.13
CA GLU A 28 7.79 27.66 -16.09
C GLU A 28 6.31 27.89 -15.77
N ILE A 29 5.46 28.01 -16.79
CA ILE A 29 4.01 28.13 -16.61
C ILE A 29 3.46 26.90 -15.89
N PHE A 30 3.81 25.69 -16.35
CA PHE A 30 3.39 24.45 -15.72
C PHE A 30 3.81 24.37 -14.24
N THR A 31 5.06 24.69 -13.93
CA THR A 31 5.57 24.61 -12.56
C THR A 31 4.97 25.69 -11.66
N HIS A 32 4.72 26.88 -12.19
CA HIS A 32 4.02 27.96 -11.49
C HIS A 32 2.57 27.55 -11.19
N GLU A 33 1.82 27.10 -12.21
CA GLU A 33 0.46 26.61 -12.03
C GLU A 33 0.40 25.42 -11.06
N TYR A 34 1.33 24.47 -11.16
CA TYR A 34 1.38 23.31 -10.26
C TYR A 34 1.64 23.73 -8.81
N ARG A 35 2.50 24.74 -8.58
CA ARG A 35 2.77 25.27 -7.24
C ARG A 35 1.61 26.10 -6.69
N GLU A 36 0.90 26.83 -7.54
CA GLU A 36 -0.20 27.71 -7.12
C GLU A 36 -1.55 27.00 -7.00
N ARG A 37 -1.72 25.84 -7.65
CA ARG A 37 -2.91 25.00 -7.47
C ARG A 37 -2.94 24.42 -6.04
N LYS A 38 -3.85 24.93 -5.21
CA LYS A 38 -4.17 24.35 -3.89
C LYS A 38 -5.02 23.09 -3.96
N GLU A 39 -5.58 22.77 -5.12
CA GLU A 39 -6.50 21.65 -5.31
C GLU A 39 -5.99 20.68 -6.37
N VAL A 40 -6.11 19.38 -6.08
CA VAL A 40 -5.72 18.28 -6.96
C VAL A 40 -6.61 18.33 -8.22
N PRO A 41 -6.05 18.25 -9.44
CA PRO A 41 -6.86 18.23 -10.66
C PRO A 41 -7.87 17.08 -10.63
N GLN A 42 -9.15 17.41 -10.69
CA GLN A 42 -10.19 16.42 -10.94
C GLN A 42 -10.07 15.96 -12.40
N CYS A 43 -9.87 14.66 -12.60
CA CYS A 43 -9.89 14.04 -13.91
C CYS A 43 -11.30 14.18 -14.51
N ASN A 44 -11.47 15.10 -15.46
CA ASN A 44 -12.75 15.36 -16.13
C ASN A 44 -12.96 14.57 -17.41
N ASP A 45 -11.98 13.77 -17.84
CA ASP A 45 -12.15 12.84 -18.95
C ASP A 45 -12.21 11.44 -18.38
N HIS A 46 -13.43 10.92 -18.18
CA HIS A 46 -13.84 9.58 -18.59
C HIS A 46 -15.34 9.44 -18.31
N GLY A 47 -16.17 9.66 -19.34
CA GLY A 47 -17.59 9.31 -19.36
C GLY A 47 -17.86 7.80 -19.33
N SER A 48 -17.01 7.02 -18.67
CA SER A 48 -17.22 5.61 -18.40
C SER A 48 -17.69 5.48 -16.94
N GLN A 49 -18.99 5.28 -16.76
CA GLN A 49 -19.54 4.78 -15.51
C GLN A 49 -18.86 3.43 -15.23
N ASN A 50 -17.79 3.47 -14.42
CA ASN A 50 -17.01 2.36 -13.82
C ASN A 50 -15.49 2.65 -13.75
N GLY A 51 -15.02 3.87 -14.02
CA GLY A 51 -13.60 4.24 -13.89
C GLY A 51 -13.24 4.93 -12.57
N SER A 52 -13.20 4.21 -11.44
CA SER A 52 -12.65 4.71 -10.16
C SER A 52 -11.11 4.76 -10.20
N CYS A 53 -10.53 5.58 -11.08
CA CYS A 53 -9.07 5.70 -11.20
C CYS A 53 -8.46 6.71 -10.21
N CYS A 54 -9.23 7.70 -9.74
CA CYS A 54 -8.66 8.83 -8.97
C CYS A 54 -9.27 9.07 -7.59
N SER A 55 -10.21 8.22 -7.17
CA SER A 55 -10.84 8.27 -5.85
C SER A 55 -10.94 6.90 -5.20
N SER A 56 -10.02 6.00 -5.51
CA SER A 56 -9.79 4.88 -4.61
C SER A 56 -8.93 5.45 -3.48
N PRO A 57 -9.42 5.58 -2.22
CA PRO A 57 -8.48 5.70 -1.13
C PRO A 57 -7.59 4.48 -1.29
N SER A 58 -6.31 4.70 -1.60
CA SER A 58 -5.34 3.61 -1.60
C SER A 58 -5.50 2.96 -0.24
N SER A 59 -6.06 1.75 -0.18
CA SER A 59 -6.45 1.08 1.06
C SER A 59 -5.26 0.99 2.03
N SER A 60 -4.05 1.02 1.48
CA SER A 60 -2.78 1.17 2.18
C SER A 60 -2.69 2.43 3.08
N GLY A 61 -3.16 3.59 2.59
CA GLY A 61 -3.08 4.86 3.33
C GLY A 61 -3.97 4.90 4.57
N ASP A 62 -5.16 4.31 4.51
CA ASP A 62 -6.08 4.23 5.64
C ASP A 62 -5.68 3.13 6.62
N CYS A 63 -5.16 2.00 6.12
CA CYS A 63 -4.63 0.93 6.96
C CYS A 63 -3.44 1.40 7.80
N LYS A 64 -2.48 2.11 7.18
CA LYS A 64 -1.33 2.69 7.89
C LYS A 64 -1.73 3.68 8.99
N LYS A 65 -2.72 4.54 8.73
CA LYS A 65 -3.26 5.44 9.75
C LYS A 65 -3.90 4.66 10.90
N ARG A 66 -4.66 3.61 10.62
CA ARG A 66 -5.24 2.73 11.66
C ARG A 66 -4.16 2.09 12.52
N ILE A 67 -3.09 1.56 11.92
CA ILE A 67 -1.95 0.99 12.66
C ILE A 67 -1.27 2.05 13.56
N VAL A 68 -0.96 3.22 13.01
CA VAL A 68 -0.29 4.29 13.78
C VAL A 68 -1.16 4.77 14.94
N ASN A 69 -2.46 4.94 14.71
CA ASN A 69 -3.39 5.41 15.73
C ASN A 69 -3.60 4.36 16.83
N THR A 70 -3.76 3.09 16.47
CA THR A 70 -3.90 1.98 17.44
C THR A 70 -2.62 1.79 18.24
N SER A 71 -1.44 1.74 17.61
CA SER A 71 -0.15 1.68 18.29
C SER A 71 0.05 2.84 19.28
N ARG A 72 -0.34 4.07 18.91
CA ARG A 72 -0.27 5.22 19.82
C ARG A 72 -1.22 5.08 21.02
N LYS A 73 -2.43 4.56 20.81
CA LYS A 73 -3.39 4.31 21.89
C LYS A 73 -2.85 3.22 22.83
N LEU A 74 -2.33 2.12 22.31
CA LEU A 74 -1.71 1.04 23.08
C LEU A 74 -0.54 1.56 23.92
N GLN A 75 0.37 2.35 23.35
CA GLN A 75 1.49 2.95 24.09
C GLN A 75 1.01 3.82 25.26
N ARG A 76 -0.02 4.64 25.05
CA ARG A 76 -0.61 5.46 26.12
C ARG A 76 -1.24 4.60 27.21
N ALA A 77 -1.95 3.54 26.84
CA ALA A 77 -2.58 2.61 27.78
C ALA A 77 -1.51 1.87 28.60
N VAL A 78 -0.47 1.34 27.96
CA VAL A 78 0.67 0.70 28.60
C VAL A 78 1.31 1.62 29.64
N LEU A 79 1.64 2.86 29.28
CA LEU A 79 2.23 3.82 30.21
C LEU A 79 1.31 4.17 31.39
N ALA A 80 -0.01 4.19 31.17
CA ALA A 80 -0.97 4.44 32.23
C ALA A 80 -1.08 3.24 33.19
N LEU A 81 -1.13 2.02 32.66
CA LEU A 81 -1.23 0.78 33.42
C LEU A 81 0.04 0.50 34.25
N GLN A 82 1.22 0.84 33.73
CA GLN A 82 2.48 0.73 34.48
C GLN A 82 2.52 1.60 35.75
N ARG A 83 1.66 2.61 35.86
CA ARG A 83 1.57 3.50 37.03
C ARG A 83 0.51 3.05 38.03
N MET A 84 -0.25 2.00 37.69
CA MET A 84 -1.26 1.41 38.58
C MET A 84 -0.57 0.46 39.57
N PRO A 85 -1.22 0.17 40.71
CA PRO A 85 -0.72 -0.84 41.65
C PRO A 85 -0.52 -2.20 40.97
N ASP A 86 0.52 -2.92 41.38
CA ASP A 86 0.81 -4.25 40.85
C ASP A 86 -0.37 -5.19 41.08
N SER A 87 -0.93 -5.70 39.99
CA SER A 87 -1.97 -6.72 39.94
C SER A 87 -1.61 -7.68 38.82
N ASP A 88 -1.79 -8.99 39.05
CA ASP A 88 -1.45 -10.01 38.05
C ASP A 88 -2.25 -9.81 36.76
N VAL A 89 -3.51 -9.37 36.88
CA VAL A 89 -4.37 -9.01 35.73
C VAL A 89 -3.78 -7.84 34.93
N ILE A 90 -3.23 -6.83 35.61
CA ILE A 90 -2.60 -5.67 34.94
C ILE A 90 -1.31 -6.09 34.24
N LYS A 91 -0.54 -7.02 34.83
CA LYS A 91 0.68 -7.57 34.22
C LYS A 91 0.38 -8.37 32.95
N GLU A 92 -0.58 -9.29 33.01
CA GLU A 92 -1.02 -10.06 31.83
C GLU A 92 -1.51 -9.13 30.71
N MET A 93 -2.27 -8.10 31.06
CA MET A 93 -2.77 -7.13 30.09
C MET A 93 -1.64 -6.29 29.48
N LEU A 94 -0.64 -5.89 30.28
CA LEU A 94 0.55 -5.19 29.81
C LEU A 94 1.38 -6.04 28.84
N ASP A 95 1.56 -7.33 29.13
CA ASP A 95 2.29 -8.26 28.27
C ASP A 95 1.58 -8.43 26.93
N LYS A 96 0.26 -8.63 26.97
CA LYS A 96 -0.57 -8.73 25.75
C LYS A 96 -0.56 -7.44 24.92
N MET A 97 -0.70 -6.27 25.54
CA MET A 97 -0.61 -4.99 24.83
C MET A 97 0.77 -4.76 24.18
N ARG A 98 1.84 -5.20 24.83
CA ARG A 98 3.20 -5.14 24.26
C ARG A 98 3.38 -6.10 23.10
N GLU A 99 2.88 -7.33 23.22
CA GLU A 99 2.88 -8.34 22.17
C GLU A 99 2.21 -7.80 20.90
N ILE A 100 0.97 -7.31 21.03
CA ILE A 100 0.20 -6.73 19.91
C ILE A 100 0.93 -5.51 19.31
N SER A 101 1.47 -4.62 20.14
CA SER A 101 2.21 -3.45 19.64
C SER A 101 3.48 -3.85 18.89
N ASN A 102 4.16 -4.92 19.30
CA ASN A 102 5.33 -5.44 18.58
C ASN A 102 4.91 -6.06 17.24
N SER A 103 3.84 -6.85 17.21
CA SER A 103 3.29 -7.42 15.97
C SER A 103 2.88 -6.35 14.96
N LEU A 104 2.20 -5.28 15.40
CA LEU A 104 1.84 -4.14 14.54
C LEU A 104 3.06 -3.41 13.97
N ASN A 105 4.13 -3.28 14.77
CA ASN A 105 5.39 -2.69 14.30
C ASN A 105 6.09 -3.59 13.28
N GLU A 106 6.11 -4.90 13.47
CA GLU A 106 6.66 -5.85 12.49
C GLU A 106 5.88 -5.81 11.17
N HIS A 107 4.54 -5.77 11.22
CA HIS A 107 3.72 -5.55 10.02
C HIS A 107 4.08 -4.25 9.29
N THR A 108 4.32 -3.17 10.04
CA THR A 108 4.74 -1.87 9.47
C THR A 108 6.14 -1.94 8.83
N LYS A 109 7.06 -2.73 9.38
CA LYS A 109 8.39 -2.96 8.80
C LYS A 109 8.30 -3.77 7.50
N GLN A 110 7.46 -4.81 7.49
CA GLN A 110 7.23 -5.63 6.31
C GLN A 110 6.61 -4.83 5.16
N GLU A 111 5.67 -3.92 5.43
CA GLU A 111 5.10 -3.03 4.39
C GLU A 111 6.09 -2.01 3.83
N LYS A 112 7.14 -1.67 4.58
CA LYS A 112 8.21 -0.78 4.11
C LYS A 112 9.26 -1.51 3.27
N ALA A 113 9.26 -2.84 3.26
CA ALA A 113 10.16 -3.59 2.41
C ALA A 113 9.66 -3.48 0.95
N GLU A 114 10.46 -2.87 0.08
CA GLU A 114 10.15 -2.68 -1.34
C GLU A 114 10.04 -4.00 -2.11
N PHE A 115 10.52 -5.09 -1.52
CA PHE A 115 10.44 -6.45 -2.06
C PHE A 115 9.97 -7.41 -0.96
N SER A 116 9.00 -8.26 -1.29
CA SER A 116 8.62 -9.37 -0.42
C SER A 116 9.81 -10.34 -0.31
N THR A 117 10.17 -10.72 0.91
CA THR A 117 11.19 -11.76 1.15
C THR A 117 10.65 -13.18 0.92
N LYS A 118 9.35 -13.33 0.68
CA LYS A 118 8.72 -14.60 0.33
C LYS A 118 8.71 -14.75 -1.19
N THR A 119 9.54 -15.67 -1.68
CA THR A 119 9.45 -16.19 -3.04
C THR A 119 8.38 -17.28 -3.06
N VAL A 120 7.32 -17.06 -3.84
CA VAL A 120 6.37 -18.13 -4.15
C VAL A 120 7.10 -19.14 -5.04
N PRO A 121 7.14 -20.44 -4.67
CA PRO A 121 7.83 -21.44 -5.47
C PRO A 121 7.15 -21.53 -6.83
N LEU A 122 7.95 -21.52 -7.90
CA LEU A 122 7.41 -21.76 -9.23
C LEU A 122 7.09 -23.25 -9.39
N PRO A 123 5.98 -23.61 -10.03
CA PRO A 123 5.70 -24.98 -10.41
C PRO A 123 6.83 -25.56 -11.25
N GLU A 124 7.09 -26.86 -11.10
CA GLU A 124 8.12 -27.56 -11.91
C GLU A 124 7.76 -27.57 -13.41
N PHE A 125 6.46 -27.47 -13.75
CA PHE A 125 5.95 -27.52 -15.12
C PHE A 125 4.82 -26.50 -15.28
N ASP A 126 4.70 -25.91 -16.48
CA ASP A 126 3.55 -25.07 -16.80
C ASP A 126 2.29 -25.96 -16.95
N PRO A 127 1.25 -25.76 -16.12
CA PRO A 127 0.03 -26.54 -16.20
C PRO A 127 -0.68 -26.39 -17.55
N THR A 128 -0.46 -25.29 -18.27
CA THR A 128 -0.99 -25.06 -19.63
C THR A 128 -0.33 -26.00 -20.63
N ASP A 129 1.00 -26.10 -20.59
CA ASP A 129 1.77 -27.00 -21.44
C ASP A 129 1.42 -28.46 -21.16
N MET A 130 1.29 -28.82 -19.87
CA MET A 130 0.90 -30.17 -19.47
C MET A 130 -0.51 -30.53 -19.94
N LYS A 131 -1.46 -29.59 -19.89
CA LYS A 131 -2.83 -29.79 -20.40
C LYS A 131 -2.84 -29.96 -21.92
N LEU A 132 -2.01 -29.21 -22.64
CA LEU A 132 -1.88 -29.34 -24.08
C LEU A 132 -1.27 -30.70 -24.47
N LEU A 133 -0.32 -31.21 -23.67
CA LEU A 133 0.38 -32.47 -23.93
C LEU A 133 -0.44 -33.71 -23.54
N LEU A 134 -1.09 -33.70 -22.38
CA LEU A 134 -1.74 -34.88 -21.77
C LEU A 134 -3.29 -34.84 -21.85
N GLY A 135 -3.87 -33.69 -22.15
CA GLY A 135 -5.32 -33.45 -22.08
C GLY A 135 -5.81 -33.03 -20.69
N GLU A 136 -6.96 -32.37 -20.65
CA GLU A 136 -7.51 -31.75 -19.43
C GLU A 136 -7.88 -32.75 -18.32
N SER A 137 -8.15 -34.02 -18.67
CA SER A 137 -8.53 -35.07 -17.70
C SER A 137 -7.36 -35.63 -16.90
N GLU A 138 -6.15 -35.55 -17.45
CA GLU A 138 -4.95 -36.16 -16.86
C GLU A 138 -4.13 -35.16 -16.03
N VAL A 139 -4.45 -33.86 -16.12
CA VAL A 139 -3.75 -32.79 -15.39
C VAL A 139 -4.63 -32.27 -14.25
N PRO A 140 -4.24 -32.47 -12.98
CA PRO A 140 -4.96 -31.92 -11.84
C PRO A 140 -5.08 -30.40 -11.91
N PRO A 141 -6.16 -29.81 -11.37
CA PRO A 141 -6.25 -28.37 -11.23
C PRO A 141 -5.13 -27.86 -10.31
N SER A 142 -4.30 -26.97 -10.83
CA SER A 142 -3.22 -26.30 -10.12
C SER A 142 -3.51 -24.81 -10.00
N LYS A 143 -3.08 -24.20 -8.90
CA LYS A 143 -3.11 -22.75 -8.76
C LYS A 143 -2.01 -22.10 -9.58
N THR A 144 -2.28 -20.90 -10.08
CA THR A 144 -1.23 -20.10 -10.70
C THR A 144 -0.38 -19.43 -9.61
N PRO A 145 0.90 -19.09 -9.89
CA PRO A 145 1.70 -18.31 -8.94
C PRO A 145 1.04 -16.98 -8.55
N PHE A 146 0.26 -16.38 -9.45
CA PHE A 146 -0.50 -15.16 -9.15
C PHE A 146 -1.61 -15.39 -8.12
N GLU A 147 -2.35 -16.50 -8.22
CA GLU A 147 -3.36 -16.88 -7.24
C GLU A 147 -2.74 -17.14 -5.87
N GLU A 148 -1.57 -17.77 -5.82
CA GLU A 148 -0.84 -18.00 -4.55
C GLU A 148 -0.36 -16.69 -3.91
N VAL A 149 0.10 -15.73 -4.72
CA VAL A 149 0.46 -14.38 -4.24
C VAL A 149 -0.78 -13.66 -3.70
N GLU A 150 -1.90 -13.71 -4.42
CA GLU A 150 -3.15 -13.08 -4.01
C GLU A 150 -3.68 -13.66 -2.68
N GLU A 151 -3.67 -14.99 -2.53
CA GLU A 151 -4.03 -15.67 -1.29
C GLU A 151 -3.11 -15.27 -0.13
N SER A 152 -1.79 -15.18 -0.38
CA SER A 152 -0.83 -14.74 0.63
C SER A 152 -1.09 -13.29 1.07
N GLU A 153 -1.41 -12.39 0.14
CA GLU A 153 -1.77 -11.01 0.46
C GLU A 153 -3.10 -10.91 1.23
N HIS A 154 -4.09 -11.73 0.87
CA HIS A 154 -5.34 -11.83 1.62
C HIS A 154 -5.11 -12.28 3.06
N LEU A 155 -4.37 -13.37 3.25
CA LEU A 155 -4.01 -13.87 4.58
C LEU A 155 -3.28 -12.82 5.42
N ARG A 156 -2.40 -12.02 4.78
CA ARG A 156 -1.69 -10.92 5.44
C ARG A 156 -2.65 -9.84 5.92
N LYS A 157 -3.63 -9.47 5.09
CA LYS A 157 -4.66 -8.47 5.46
C LYS A 157 -5.55 -8.99 6.58
N ASP A 158 -6.01 -10.24 6.52
CA ASP A 158 -6.87 -10.83 7.54
C ASP A 158 -6.17 -10.92 8.90
N ARG A 159 -4.88 -11.27 8.89
CA ARG A 159 -4.05 -11.27 10.10
C ARG A 159 -3.92 -9.87 10.70
N LEU A 160 -3.77 -8.86 9.85
CA LEU A 160 -3.68 -7.47 10.29
C LEU A 160 -5.01 -6.96 10.88
N GLU A 161 -6.14 -7.26 10.25
CA GLU A 161 -7.46 -6.93 10.82
C GLU A 161 -7.67 -7.63 12.17
N SER A 162 -7.27 -8.89 12.28
CA SER A 162 -7.34 -9.64 13.55
C SER A 162 -6.52 -8.97 14.66
N LEU A 163 -5.30 -8.53 14.36
CA LEU A 163 -4.45 -7.80 15.31
C LEU A 163 -5.04 -6.44 15.71
N LEU A 164 -5.64 -5.72 14.75
CA LEU A 164 -6.30 -4.44 15.03
C LEU A 164 -7.53 -4.63 15.91
N PHE A 165 -8.30 -5.70 15.69
CA PHE A 165 -9.43 -6.06 16.52
C PHE A 165 -9.00 -6.44 17.94
N GLU A 166 -7.96 -7.28 18.09
CA GLU A 166 -7.39 -7.64 19.39
C GLU A 166 -6.91 -6.38 20.15
N ALA A 167 -6.23 -5.46 19.46
CA ALA A 167 -5.83 -4.18 20.02
C ALA A 167 -7.03 -3.36 20.54
N GLU A 168 -8.15 -3.37 19.81
CA GLU A 168 -9.36 -2.66 20.21
C GLU A 168 -9.99 -3.26 21.47
N VAL A 169 -10.09 -4.59 21.54
CA VAL A 169 -10.57 -5.30 22.73
C VAL A 169 -9.71 -4.95 23.96
N MET A 170 -8.38 -5.03 23.83
CA MET A 170 -7.47 -4.68 24.92
C MET A 170 -7.61 -3.21 25.37
N LEU A 171 -7.85 -2.29 24.43
CA LEU A 171 -8.08 -0.89 24.76
C LEU A 171 -9.42 -0.66 25.46
N GLN A 172 -10.45 -1.43 25.14
CA GLN A 172 -11.73 -1.42 25.86
C GLN A 172 -11.57 -1.95 27.29
N GLU A 173 -10.86 -3.07 27.47
CA GLU A 173 -10.56 -3.61 28.79
C GLU A 173 -9.79 -2.62 29.66
N TYR A 174 -8.81 -1.93 29.08
CA TYR A 174 -8.12 -0.82 29.74
C TYR A 174 -9.08 0.32 30.13
N ASP A 175 -10.02 0.71 29.27
CA ASP A 175 -11.00 1.74 29.59
C ASP A 175 -11.89 1.31 30.76
N HIS A 176 -12.30 0.05 30.80
CA HIS A 176 -13.09 -0.53 31.90
C HIS A 176 -12.32 -0.49 33.23
N ILE A 177 -11.03 -0.83 33.23
CA ILE A 177 -10.19 -0.78 34.43
C ILE A 177 -10.02 0.67 34.91
N LYS A 178 -9.88 1.61 33.98
CA LYS A 178 -9.59 3.01 34.32
C LYS A 178 -10.83 3.80 34.73
N ASN A 179 -11.94 3.65 34.01
CA ASN A 179 -13.14 4.46 34.16
C ASN A 179 -14.33 3.70 34.77
N GLY A 180 -14.17 2.40 35.05
CA GLY A 180 -15.27 1.52 35.42
C GLY A 180 -16.09 1.07 34.21
N LEU A 181 -16.97 0.08 34.41
CA LEU A 181 -17.90 -0.38 33.37
C LEU A 181 -18.93 0.71 33.08
N LYS A 182 -18.93 1.22 31.84
CA LYS A 182 -20.05 2.02 31.34
C LYS A 182 -21.16 1.06 30.91
N VAL A 183 -22.21 0.99 31.72
CA VAL A 183 -23.46 0.27 31.42
C VAL A 183 -24.25 1.02 30.35
#